data_AF-A0A2D5ZYY1-F1
#
_entry.id   AF-A0A2D5ZYY1-F1
#
_cell.length_a   1.000
_cell.length_b   1.000
_cell.length_c   1.000
_cell.angle_alpha   90.00
_cell.angle_beta   90.00
_cell.angle_gamma   90.00
#
_symmetry.space_group_name_H-M   'P 1'
#
loop_
_entity.id
_entity.type
_entity.pdbx_description
1 polymer ?
#
loop_
_entity_poly.entity_id
_entity_poly.type
_entity_poly.pdbx_seq_one_letter_code
_entity_poly.pdbx_strand_id
1 'polypeptide(L)'
;MGLDSANKSDKKDNLEHIEHLLRQSMNGIHVLFENSDVARILQKSLPDEEFFKDDNMGKIQHLLDGLIERESFIEKQRYLNSLDHESYEIVVRTYFHLLESTIRASHKVQH
;
A
#
# COMPACT_ATOMS: atom_id res chain seq x y z
N MET A 1 25.57 -20.18 8.42
CA MET A 1 24.54 -19.30 9.01
C MET A 1 24.81 -17.88 8.54
N GLY A 2 24.06 -17.36 7.58
CA GLY A 2 24.37 -16.02 7.03
C GLY A 2 23.41 -15.48 5.97
N LEU A 3 22.29 -16.15 5.69
CA LEU A 3 21.35 -15.72 4.64
C LEU A 3 20.10 -15.02 5.20
N ASP A 4 19.90 -14.99 6.52
CA ASP A 4 18.69 -14.43 7.14
C ASP A 4 18.77 -12.93 7.48
N SER A 5 19.98 -12.33 7.45
CA SER A 5 20.17 -10.94 7.88
C SER A 5 19.90 -9.90 6.80
N ALA A 6 20.12 -10.24 5.52
CA ALA A 6 19.87 -9.31 4.40
C ALA A 6 18.36 -9.10 4.17
N ASN A 7 17.59 -10.19 4.14
CA ASN A 7 16.14 -10.15 3.92
C ASN A 7 15.34 -9.42 5.03
N LYS A 8 15.93 -9.23 6.22
CA LYS A 8 15.33 -8.42 7.31
C LYS A 8 15.58 -6.92 7.15
N SER A 9 16.71 -6.53 6.56
CA SER A 9 17.06 -5.13 6.32
C SER A 9 16.17 -4.55 5.23
N ASP A 10 16.07 -5.24 4.10
CA ASP A 10 15.29 -4.79 2.94
C ASP A 10 13.80 -4.65 3.27
N LYS A 11 13.26 -5.56 4.09
CA LYS A 11 11.87 -5.47 4.58
C LYS A 11 11.64 -4.27 5.50
N LYS A 12 12.63 -3.88 6.29
CA LYS A 12 12.53 -2.72 7.18
C LYS A 12 12.55 -1.43 6.37
N ASP A 13 13.43 -1.35 5.37
CA ASP A 13 13.55 -0.19 4.49
C ASP A 13 12.30 -0.01 3.60
N ASN A 14 11.70 -1.12 3.13
CA ASN A 14 10.41 -1.07 2.42
C ASN A 14 9.27 -0.59 3.33
N LEU A 15 9.25 -1.02 4.60
CA LEU A 15 8.26 -0.57 5.58
C LEU A 15 8.39 0.93 5.88
N GLU A 16 9.62 1.42 6.05
CA GLU A 16 9.89 2.84 6.28
C GLU A 16 9.46 3.70 5.08
N HIS A 17 9.64 3.21 3.85
CA HIS A 17 9.13 3.88 2.64
C HIS A 17 7.60 3.90 2.56
N ILE A 18 6.94 2.79 2.90
CA ILE A 18 5.48 2.74 2.99
C ILE A 18 4.99 3.76 4.02
N GLU A 19 5.57 3.77 5.23
CA GLU A 19 5.21 4.74 6.27
C GLU A 19 5.42 6.18 5.81
N HIS A 20 6.50 6.47 5.08
CA HIS A 20 6.76 7.80 4.54
C HIS A 20 5.67 8.23 3.54
N LEU A 21 5.30 7.34 2.60
CA LEU A 21 4.22 7.58 1.64
C LEU A 21 2.87 7.81 2.35
N LEU A 22 2.57 7.00 3.37
CA LEU A 22 1.33 7.13 4.14
C LEU A 22 1.27 8.46 4.89
N ARG A 23 2.36 8.88 5.55
CA ARG A 23 2.44 10.16 6.28
C ARG A 23 2.19 11.37 5.40
N GLN A 24 2.73 11.38 4.18
CA GLN A 24 2.48 12.45 3.19
C GLN A 24 0.99 12.52 2.82
N SER A 25 0.32 11.36 2.76
CA SER A 25 -1.07 11.25 2.35
C SER A 25 -2.10 11.42 3.48
N MET A 26 -1.68 11.43 4.75
CA MET A 26 -2.57 11.73 5.90
C MET A 26 -3.19 13.14 5.84
N ASN A 27 -2.66 14.04 5.00
CA ASN A 27 -3.23 15.35 4.73
C ASN A 27 -4.32 15.33 3.64
N GLY A 28 -4.78 14.15 3.20
CA GLY A 28 -5.87 13.98 2.23
C GLY A 28 -5.46 14.13 0.76
N ILE A 29 -4.15 14.13 0.48
CA ILE A 29 -3.61 14.24 -0.88
C ILE A 29 -3.15 12.84 -1.34
N HIS A 30 -4.01 12.17 -2.11
CA HIS A 30 -3.76 10.83 -2.68
C HIS A 30 -3.40 10.90 -4.16
N VAL A 31 -2.39 11.72 -4.50
CA VAL A 31 -2.00 12.04 -5.90
C VAL A 31 -1.66 10.83 -6.78
N LEU A 32 -1.43 9.65 -6.18
CA LEU A 32 -1.15 8.42 -6.91
C LEU A 32 -2.40 7.81 -7.55
N PHE A 33 -3.60 8.17 -7.10
CA PHE A 33 -4.84 7.52 -7.52
C PHE A 33 -5.87 8.54 -8.01
N GLU A 34 -6.62 8.16 -9.04
CA GLU A 34 -7.75 8.94 -9.51
C GLU A 34 -8.93 8.82 -8.53
N ASN A 35 -9.52 9.95 -8.15
CA ASN A 35 -10.60 10.00 -7.15
C ASN A 35 -11.80 9.11 -7.53
N SER A 36 -12.12 9.01 -8.82
CA SER A 36 -13.20 8.16 -9.32
C SER A 36 -12.93 6.67 -9.09
N ASP A 37 -11.67 6.24 -9.22
CA ASP A 37 -11.30 4.84 -9.02
C ASP A 37 -11.28 4.48 -7.54
N VAL A 38 -10.74 5.37 -6.71
CA VAL A 38 -10.77 5.21 -5.25
C VAL A 38 -12.22 5.06 -4.75
N ALA A 39 -13.11 5.97 -5.15
CA ALA A 39 -14.51 5.91 -4.74
C ALA A 39 -15.19 4.60 -5.19
N ARG A 40 -14.96 4.17 -6.43
CA ARG A 40 -15.52 2.94 -6.98
C ARG A 40 -15.03 1.69 -6.26
N ILE A 41 -13.74 1.64 -5.92
CA ILE A 41 -13.11 0.50 -5.26
C ILE A 41 -13.55 0.42 -3.80
N LEU A 42 -13.54 1.55 -3.07
CA LEU A 42 -13.90 1.58 -1.66
C LEU A 42 -15.40 1.42 -1.40
N GLN A 43 -16.26 1.72 -2.37
CA GLN A 43 -17.70 1.43 -2.27
C GLN A 43 -18.03 -0.07 -2.27
N LYS A 44 -17.17 -0.92 -2.85
CA LYS A 44 -17.34 -2.37 -2.81
C LYS A 44 -16.96 -2.86 -1.41
N SER A 45 -17.98 -3.12 -0.60
CA SER A 45 -17.87 -3.70 0.75
C SER A 45 -17.45 -5.17 0.68
N LEU A 46 -16.19 -5.42 0.33
CA LEU A 46 -15.54 -6.69 0.61
C LEU A 46 -15.04 -6.65 2.05
N PRO A 47 -15.36 -7.64 2.90
CA PRO A 47 -14.79 -7.70 4.24
C PRO A 47 -13.27 -7.78 4.13
N ASP A 48 -12.55 -6.79 4.69
CA ASP A 48 -11.08 -6.75 4.71
C ASP A 48 -10.48 -8.09 5.18
N GLU A 49 -11.16 -8.74 6.13
CA GLU A 49 -10.77 -10.05 6.65
C GLU A 49 -10.73 -11.16 5.60
N GLU A 50 -11.51 -11.10 4.52
CA GLU A 50 -11.42 -12.07 3.41
C GLU A 50 -10.33 -11.69 2.40
N PHE A 51 -10.06 -10.39 2.25
CA PHE A 51 -9.07 -9.88 1.31
C PHE A 51 -7.62 -10.20 1.73
N PHE A 52 -7.33 -10.20 3.03
CA PHE A 52 -5.98 -10.40 3.59
C PHE A 52 -5.67 -11.83 4.10
N LYS A 53 -6.56 -12.82 3.85
CA LYS A 53 -6.60 -14.13 4.54
C LYS A 53 -5.87 -15.32 3.89
N ASP A 54 -4.77 -15.08 3.17
CA ASP A 54 -3.68 -16.06 2.92
C ASP A 54 -3.29 -16.38 1.45
N ASP A 55 -4.17 -16.29 0.44
CA ASP A 55 -3.72 -16.50 -0.96
C ASP A 55 -3.21 -15.23 -1.65
N ASN A 56 -3.71 -14.06 -1.23
CA ASN A 56 -3.39 -12.77 -1.86
C ASN A 56 -2.14 -12.09 -1.29
N MET A 57 -1.61 -12.56 -0.16
CA MET A 57 -0.53 -11.85 0.54
C MET A 57 0.75 -11.76 -0.29
N GLY A 58 1.11 -12.83 -1.01
CA GLY A 58 2.26 -12.81 -1.92
C GLY A 58 2.07 -11.84 -3.09
N LYS A 59 0.86 -11.76 -3.64
CA LYS A 59 0.50 -10.82 -4.70
C LYS A 59 0.53 -9.37 -4.20
N ILE A 60 -0.05 -9.12 -3.03
CA ILE A 60 -0.01 -7.81 -2.36
C ILE A 60 1.42 -7.37 -2.15
N GLN A 61 2.27 -8.23 -1.57
CA GLN A 61 3.66 -7.90 -1.32
C GLN A 61 4.40 -7.58 -2.63
N HIS A 62 4.27 -8.42 -3.65
CA HIS A 62 4.88 -8.18 -4.96
C HIS A 62 4.44 -6.86 -5.60
N LEU A 63 3.15 -6.51 -5.49
CA LEU A 63 2.61 -5.28 -6.06
C LEU A 63 3.07 -4.03 -5.29
N LEU A 64 3.17 -4.12 -3.97
CA LEU A 64 3.69 -3.03 -3.15
C LEU A 64 5.18 -2.83 -3.36
N ASP A 65 5.98 -3.90 -3.42
CA ASP A 65 7.41 -3.82 -3.71
C ASP A 65 7.63 -3.13 -5.07
N GLY A 66 6.88 -3.55 -6.11
CA GLY A 66 6.95 -2.93 -7.44
C GLY A 66 6.57 -1.44 -7.47
N LEU A 67 5.73 -0.98 -6.52
CA LEU A 67 5.37 0.43 -6.34
C LEU A 67 6.46 1.21 -5.58
N ILE A 68 7.05 0.61 -4.54
CA ILE A 68 8.06 1.24 -3.66
C ILE A 68 9.41 1.37 -4.36
N GLU A 69 9.77 0.39 -5.19
CA GLU A 69 10.98 0.42 -6.03
C GLU A 69 11.03 1.61 -7.00
N ARG A 70 9.90 2.30 -7.23
CA ARG A 70 9.82 3.48 -8.09
C ARG A 70 10.15 4.73 -7.28
N GLU A 71 11.24 5.40 -7.63
CA GLU A 71 11.68 6.59 -6.90
C GLU A 71 10.76 7.78 -7.16
N SER A 72 10.44 8.06 -8.43
CA SER A 72 9.66 9.25 -8.79
C SER A 72 8.15 9.03 -8.78
N PHE A 73 7.42 10.11 -8.56
CA PHE A 73 5.96 10.13 -8.66
C PHE A 73 5.46 9.64 -10.03
N ILE A 74 6.11 10.07 -11.10
CA ILE A 74 5.75 9.69 -12.47
C ILE A 74 5.94 8.19 -12.71
N GLU A 75 7.01 7.60 -12.16
CA GLU A 75 7.24 6.16 -12.29
C GLU A 75 6.22 5.34 -11.49
N LYS A 76 5.84 5.80 -10.30
CA LYS A 76 4.76 5.19 -9.52
C LYS A 76 3.43 5.22 -10.30
N GLN A 77 3.08 6.35 -10.91
CA GLN A 77 1.87 6.44 -11.75
C GLN A 77 1.94 5.53 -12.98
N ARG A 78 3.09 5.49 -13.69
CA ARG A 78 3.24 4.58 -14.84
C ARG A 78 3.10 3.12 -14.43
N TYR A 79 3.67 2.75 -13.29
CA TYR A 79 3.53 1.40 -12.75
C TYR A 79 2.06 1.08 -12.47
N LEU A 80 1.35 1.94 -11.73
CA LEU A 80 -0.08 1.77 -11.44
C LEU A 80 -0.92 1.67 -12.72
N ASN A 81 -0.64 2.50 -13.72
CA ASN A 81 -1.35 2.47 -15.01
C ASN A 81 -1.02 1.24 -15.87
N SER A 82 0.06 0.53 -15.57
CA SER A 82 0.45 -0.71 -16.26
C SER A 82 -0.20 -1.96 -15.66
N LEU A 83 -0.76 -1.85 -14.45
CA LEU A 83 -1.41 -2.96 -13.77
C LEU A 83 -2.75 -3.29 -14.44
N ASP A 84 -3.11 -4.58 -14.41
CA ASP A 84 -4.47 -4.98 -14.73
C ASP A 84 -5.45 -4.50 -13.65
N HIS A 85 -6.74 -4.53 -13.99
CA HIS A 85 -7.76 -3.93 -13.12
C HIS A 85 -7.75 -4.56 -11.70
N GLU A 86 -7.54 -5.87 -11.61
CA GLU A 86 -7.49 -6.59 -10.34
C GLU A 86 -6.28 -6.18 -9.51
N SER A 87 -5.08 -6.14 -10.09
CA SER A 87 -3.87 -5.75 -9.36
C SER A 87 -3.91 -4.28 -8.93
N TYR A 88 -4.46 -3.40 -9.77
CA TYR A 88 -4.67 -2.00 -9.38
C TYR A 88 -5.63 -1.89 -8.18
N GLU A 89 -6.76 -2.61 -8.23
CA GLU A 89 -7.72 -2.63 -7.11
C GLU A 89 -7.08 -3.14 -5.82
N ILE A 90 -6.21 -4.15 -5.93
CA ILE A 90 -5.46 -4.67 -4.79
C ILE A 90 -4.56 -3.60 -4.17
N VAL A 91 -3.76 -2.90 -4.97
CA VAL A 91 -2.85 -1.85 -4.48
C VAL A 91 -3.63 -0.73 -3.80
N VAL A 92 -4.73 -0.27 -4.39
CA VAL A 92 -5.57 0.78 -3.81
C VAL A 92 -6.11 0.34 -2.45
N ARG A 93 -6.72 -0.85 -2.36
CA ARG A 93 -7.28 -1.37 -1.10
C ARG A 93 -6.22 -1.50 -0.02
N THR A 94 -5.07 -2.11 -0.35
CA THR A 94 -4.00 -2.28 0.62
C THR A 94 -3.45 -0.93 1.09
N TYR A 95 -3.25 0.02 0.19
CA TYR A 95 -2.78 1.35 0.54
C TYR A 95 -3.71 2.06 1.52
N PHE A 96 -5.02 2.06 1.25
CA PHE A 96 -6.00 2.70 2.14
C PHE A 96 -6.18 1.96 3.47
N HIS A 97 -6.11 0.62 3.47
CA HIS A 97 -6.14 -0.16 4.70
C HIS A 97 -4.93 0.14 5.61
N LEU A 98 -3.74 0.26 5.02
CA LEU A 98 -2.53 0.66 5.76
C LEU A 98 -2.65 2.09 6.29
N LEU A 99 -3.16 3.02 5.47
CA LEU A 99 -3.41 4.40 5.88
C LEU A 99 -4.37 4.48 7.09
N GLU A 100 -5.51 3.79 7.01
CA GLU A 100 -6.49 3.73 8.09
C GLU A 100 -5.87 3.14 9.38
N SER A 101 -5.09 2.07 9.23
CA SER A 101 -4.36 1.44 10.33
C SER A 101 -3.36 2.41 10.98
N THR A 102 -2.59 3.15 10.18
CA THR A 102 -1.64 4.16 10.66
C THR A 102 -2.34 5.33 11.36
N ILE A 103 -3.46 5.83 10.81
CA ILE A 103 -4.28 6.89 11.43
C ILE A 103 -4.83 6.40 12.78
N ARG A 104 -5.38 5.18 12.82
CA ARG A 104 -5.92 4.60 14.06
C ARG A 104 -4.83 4.40 15.12
N ALA A 105 -3.62 4.01 14.71
CA ALA A 105 -2.47 3.88 15.59
C ALA A 105 -1.98 5.25 16.11
N SER A 106 -1.93 6.28 15.26
CA SER A 106 -1.49 7.63 15.65
C SER A 106 -2.46 8.29 16.64
N HIS A 107 -3.78 8.09 16.48
CA HIS A 107 -4.78 8.56 17.44
C HIS A 107 -4.73 7.81 18.78
N LYS A 108 -4.27 6.56 18.83
CA LYS A 108 -4.11 5.79 20.07
C LYS A 108 -2.98 6.28 20.97
N VAL A 109 -2.01 7.04 20.44
CA VAL A 109 -0.84 7.54 21.20
C VAL A 109 -1.16 8.86 21.92
N GLN A 110 -2.32 9.49 21.65
CA GLN A 110 -2.72 10.78 22.25
C GLN A 110 -3.60 10.67 23.51
N HIS A 111 -3.71 9.49 24.14
CA HIS A 111 -4.47 9.31 25.39
C HIS A 111 -3.66 8.61 26.48
#